data_AF-A0A7Y0H8H7-F1
#
_entry.id   AF-A0A7Y0H8H7-F1
#
_cell.length_a   1.000
_cell.length_b   1.000
_cell.length_c   1.000
_cell.angle_alpha   90.00
_cell.angle_beta   90.00
_cell.angle_gamma   90.00
#
_symmetry.space_group_name_H-M   'P 1'
#
loop_
_entity.id
_entity.type
_entity.pdbx_description
1 polymer ?
#
loop_
_entity_poly.entity_id
_entity_poly.type
_entity_poly.pdbx_seq_one_letter_code
_entity_poly.pdbx_strand_id
1 'polypeptide(L)'
;MNASSIDEPSVGRWTMRLEVDEAGARVAAALDETGEIIGLAAAGATRDPDVPTAWELYSINVVAQQQGSGVADDLMQATAGDRDLTLWVAAENARAQRFYDRHGFRIEGATRMQEVTGALEMRMVRRHRAADR
;
A
#
# COMPACT_ATOMS: atom_id res chain seq x y z
N MET A 1 30.08 24.86 21.34
CA MET A 1 30.56 23.47 21.36
C MET A 1 29.43 22.57 21.83
N ASN A 2 29.22 21.48 21.10
CA ASN A 2 28.18 20.44 21.17
C ASN A 2 27.61 20.11 22.56
N ALA A 3 26.29 19.94 22.68
CA ALA A 3 25.58 18.68 22.42
C ALA A 3 24.12 18.80 22.90
N SER A 4 23.17 18.32 22.10
CA SER A 4 21.96 17.62 22.58
C SER A 4 21.36 16.89 21.38
N SER A 5 21.78 15.64 21.25
CA SER A 5 21.08 14.59 20.53
C SER A 5 19.76 14.31 21.22
N ILE A 6 18.67 14.27 20.46
CA ILE A 6 17.65 13.22 20.54
C ILE A 6 17.15 13.06 19.11
N ASP A 7 17.55 11.99 18.43
CA ASP A 7 16.88 11.53 17.23
C ASP A 7 16.79 10.00 17.34
N GLU A 8 15.67 9.52 17.85
CA GLU A 8 15.07 8.22 17.52
C GLU A 8 13.56 8.33 17.82
N PRO A 9 12.71 8.04 16.82
CA PRO A 9 12.33 6.65 16.49
C PRO A 9 12.40 6.40 14.96
N SER A 10 12.46 5.19 14.38
CA SER A 10 12.07 3.83 14.76
C SER A 10 12.67 2.86 13.72
N VAL A 11 13.10 1.68 14.17
CA VAL A 11 13.74 0.62 13.38
C VAL A 11 12.81 0.10 12.27
N GLY A 12 12.97 0.63 11.06
CA GLY A 12 12.53 0.00 9.81
C GLY A 12 13.74 -0.56 9.08
N ARG A 13 13.63 -1.75 8.46
CA ARG A 13 14.72 -2.40 7.72
C ARG A 13 15.12 -1.61 6.45
N TRP A 14 14.29 -0.67 6.01
CA TRP A 14 14.42 0.05 4.74
C TRP A 14 14.18 1.55 4.93
N THR A 15 14.84 2.38 4.12
CA THR A 15 14.59 3.82 4.12
C THR A 15 13.39 4.13 3.24
N MET A 16 12.44 4.92 3.76
CA MET A 16 11.23 5.30 3.02
C MET A 16 11.26 6.77 2.61
N ARG A 17 10.97 7.05 1.33
CA ARG A 17 10.80 8.42 0.83
C ARG A 17 9.36 8.66 0.41
N LEU A 18 8.70 9.64 1.02
CA LEU A 18 7.32 10.04 0.71
C LEU A 18 7.32 11.27 -0.19
N GLU A 19 6.67 11.18 -1.36
CA GLU A 19 6.37 12.33 -2.21
C GLU A 19 4.84 12.45 -2.36
N VAL A 20 4.32 13.68 -2.23
CA VAL A 20 2.89 14.00 -2.29
C VAL A 20 2.73 15.01 -3.43
N ASP A 21 2.21 14.56 -4.57
CA ASP A 21 2.07 15.40 -5.79
C ASP A 21 0.61 15.71 -6.17
N GLU A 22 -0.35 15.15 -5.43
CA GLU A 22 -1.76 15.54 -5.47
C GLU A 22 -2.26 15.78 -4.05
N ALA A 23 -3.14 16.76 -3.87
CA ALA A 23 -3.77 17.03 -2.58
C ALA A 23 -4.53 15.78 -2.10
N GLY A 24 -3.90 14.98 -1.24
CA GLY A 24 -4.47 13.77 -0.66
C GLY A 24 -3.84 12.44 -1.08
N ALA A 25 -2.92 12.40 -2.05
CA ALA A 25 -2.20 11.18 -2.42
C ALA A 25 -0.90 11.01 -1.60
N ARG A 26 -0.42 9.77 -1.47
CA ARG A 26 0.80 9.38 -0.77
C ARG A 26 1.57 8.40 -1.62
N VAL A 27 2.78 8.75 -2.03
CA VAL A 27 3.70 7.86 -2.76
C VAL A 27 4.89 7.54 -1.87
N ALA A 28 5.16 6.27 -1.59
CA ALA A 28 6.33 5.84 -0.84
C ALA A 28 7.28 5.01 -1.72
N ALA A 29 8.57 5.30 -1.64
CA ALA A 29 9.64 4.46 -2.19
C ALA A 29 10.42 3.78 -1.06
N ALA A 30 10.64 2.48 -1.15
CA ALA A 30 11.52 1.73 -0.28
C ALA A 30 12.91 1.64 -0.93
N LEU A 31 13.94 2.05 -0.18
CA LEU A 31 15.33 2.01 -0.60
C LEU A 31 16.09 0.92 0.16
N ASP A 32 16.99 0.23 -0.52
CA ASP A 32 17.97 -0.63 0.13
C ASP A 32 19.12 0.14 0.81
N GLU A 33 20.05 -0.58 1.42
CA GLU A 33 21.22 0.01 2.11
C GLU A 33 22.14 0.81 1.18
N THR A 34 22.05 0.56 -0.13
CA THR A 34 22.83 1.27 -1.16
C THR A 34 22.10 2.49 -1.73
N GLY A 35 20.82 2.66 -1.38
CA GLY A 35 19.96 3.72 -1.88
C GLY A 35 19.19 3.36 -3.17
N GLU A 36 19.20 2.09 -3.59
CA GLU A 36 18.42 1.64 -4.75
C GLU A 36 16.94 1.45 -4.41
N ILE A 37 16.05 1.85 -5.32
CA ILE A 37 14.60 1.64 -5.16
C ILE A 37 14.27 0.16 -5.35
N ILE A 38 13.82 -0.47 -4.26
CA ILE A 38 13.40 -1.88 -4.23
C ILE A 38 11.88 -2.06 -4.13
N GLY A 39 11.14 -0.98 -3.92
CA GLY A 39 9.69 -1.02 -3.93
C GLY A 39 9.06 0.35 -3.98
N LEU A 40 7.83 0.40 -4.48
CA LEU A 40 7.03 1.60 -4.61
C LEU A 40 5.58 1.29 -4.22
N ALA A 41 4.93 2.25 -3.58
CA ALA A 41 3.49 2.22 -3.32
C ALA A 41 2.87 3.59 -3.50
N ALA A 42 1.63 3.62 -3.96
CA ALA A 42 0.85 4.84 -4.09
C ALA A 42 -0.58 4.60 -3.59
N ALA A 43 -1.07 5.47 -2.72
CA ALA A 43 -2.44 5.46 -2.21
C ALA A 43 -3.01 6.88 -2.15
N GLY A 44 -4.32 7.04 -2.28
CA GLY A 44 -4.95 8.36 -2.23
C GLY A 44 -6.46 8.29 -2.14
N ALA A 45 -7.13 9.41 -2.38
CA ALA A 45 -8.58 9.45 -2.48
C ALA A 45 -9.06 8.50 -3.59
N THR A 46 -10.14 7.76 -3.36
CA THR A 46 -10.66 6.89 -4.42
C THR A 46 -11.06 7.71 -5.66
N ARG A 47 -10.80 7.13 -6.83
CA ARG A 47 -11.21 7.68 -8.13
C ARG A 47 -12.58 7.17 -8.57
N ASP A 48 -13.16 6.25 -7.81
CA ASP A 48 -14.40 5.55 -8.11
C ASP A 48 -15.45 5.95 -7.06
N PRO A 49 -16.53 6.66 -7.44
CA PRO A 49 -17.55 7.08 -6.48
C PRO A 49 -18.35 5.90 -5.90
N ASP A 50 -18.28 4.71 -6.50
CA ASP A 50 -19.03 3.51 -6.12
C ASP A 50 -18.22 2.55 -5.22
N VAL A 51 -17.04 2.96 -4.74
CA VAL A 51 -16.28 2.15 -3.76
C VAL A 51 -16.67 2.50 -2.32
N PRO A 52 -16.61 1.51 -1.41
CA PRO A 52 -17.08 1.70 -0.04
C PRO A 52 -16.13 2.51 0.87
N THR A 53 -14.98 2.97 0.36
CA THR A 53 -13.96 3.65 1.18
C THR A 53 -13.49 4.93 0.53
N ALA A 54 -13.20 5.95 1.33
CA ALA A 54 -12.68 7.23 0.83
C ALA A 54 -11.26 7.12 0.24
N TRP A 55 -10.52 6.07 0.58
CA TRP A 55 -9.15 5.84 0.12
C TRP A 55 -9.02 4.58 -0.74
N GLU A 56 -8.06 4.62 -1.67
CA GLU A 56 -7.69 3.54 -2.56
C GLU A 56 -6.17 3.34 -2.57
N LEU A 57 -5.71 2.09 -2.54
CA LEU A 57 -4.33 1.74 -2.89
C LEU A 57 -4.25 1.58 -4.41
N TYR A 58 -3.59 2.53 -5.07
CA TYR A 58 -3.44 2.52 -6.52
C TYR A 58 -2.43 1.47 -6.98
N SER A 59 -1.34 1.33 -6.24
CA SER A 59 -0.29 0.36 -6.55
C SER A 59 0.56 0.03 -5.33
N ILE A 60 1.08 -1.20 -5.33
CA ILE A 60 2.18 -1.62 -4.46
C ILE A 60 3.00 -2.67 -5.21
N ASN A 61 4.28 -2.38 -5.41
CA ASN A 61 5.18 -3.23 -6.18
C ASN A 61 6.52 -3.35 -5.45
N VAL A 62 7.06 -4.56 -5.44
CA VAL A 62 8.36 -4.89 -4.85
C VAL A 62 9.13 -5.72 -5.84
N VAL A 63 10.40 -5.37 -6.05
CA VAL A 63 11.30 -6.09 -6.97
C VAL A 63 11.33 -7.57 -6.60
N ALA A 64 11.44 -8.45 -7.60
CA ALA A 64 11.30 -9.90 -7.42
C ALA A 64 12.20 -10.47 -6.30
N GLN A 65 13.41 -9.92 -6.16
CA GLN A 65 14.40 -10.36 -5.17
C GLN A 65 14.03 -10.02 -3.72
N GLN A 66 13.17 -9.02 -3.50
CA GLN A 66 12.74 -8.55 -2.17
C GLN A 66 11.33 -9.03 -1.80
N GLN A 67 10.83 -9.99 -2.54
CA GLN A 67 9.51 -10.54 -2.32
C GLN A 67 9.47 -11.43 -1.07
N GLY A 68 8.62 -11.06 -0.10
CA GLY A 68 8.51 -11.78 1.18
C GLY A 68 9.50 -11.30 2.26
N SER A 69 10.24 -10.21 2.01
CA SER A 69 11.20 -9.66 2.98
C SER A 69 10.59 -8.67 4.00
N GLY A 70 9.32 -8.30 3.84
CA GLY A 70 8.63 -7.29 4.64
C GLY A 70 8.45 -5.93 3.94
N VAL A 71 9.14 -5.67 2.81
CA VAL A 71 9.09 -4.37 2.11
C VAL A 71 7.66 -3.94 1.76
N ALA A 72 6.82 -4.87 1.31
CA ALA A 72 5.43 -4.55 0.98
C ALA A 72 4.59 -4.22 2.23
N ASP A 73 4.92 -4.80 3.38
CA ASP A 73 4.25 -4.48 4.65
C ASP A 73 4.58 -3.05 5.07
N ASP A 74 5.87 -2.67 5.01
CA ASP A 74 6.33 -1.31 5.32
C ASP A 74 5.73 -0.27 4.37
N LEU A 75 5.67 -0.57 3.07
CA LEU A 75 5.06 0.29 2.05
C LEU A 75 3.55 0.48 2.28
N MET A 76 2.82 -0.57 2.64
CA MET A 76 1.40 -0.48 3.00
C MET A 76 1.21 0.44 4.21
N GLN A 77 2.03 0.27 5.25
CA GLN A 77 1.95 1.09 6.47
C GLN A 77 2.25 2.56 6.19
N ALA A 78 3.30 2.87 5.44
CA ALA A 78 3.69 4.25 5.14
C ALA A 78 2.65 5.00 4.30
N THR A 79 2.07 4.32 3.31
CA THR A 79 1.09 4.93 2.41
C THR A 79 -0.31 4.98 3.02
N ALA A 80 -0.82 3.86 3.54
CA ALA A 80 -2.22 3.73 3.95
C ALA A 80 -2.41 3.59 5.47
N GLY A 81 -1.41 3.15 6.22
CA GLY A 81 -1.55 2.85 7.66
C GLY A 81 -2.69 1.86 7.91
N ASP A 82 -3.51 2.15 8.93
CA ASP A 82 -4.68 1.34 9.31
C ASP A 82 -6.02 1.81 8.72
N ARG A 83 -6.00 2.71 7.72
CA ARG A 83 -7.23 3.28 7.14
C ARG A 83 -8.13 2.22 6.47
N ASP A 84 -9.41 2.54 6.42
CA ASP A 84 -10.35 1.95 5.46
C ASP A 84 -9.82 2.16 4.04
N LEU A 85 -9.63 1.07 3.31
CA LEU A 85 -8.92 1.09 2.04
C LEU A 85 -9.55 0.10 1.06
N THR A 86 -9.71 0.54 -0.19
CA THR A 86 -10.08 -0.31 -1.31
C THR A 86 -8.86 -0.52 -2.21
N LEU A 87 -8.77 -1.68 -2.85
CA LEU A 87 -7.84 -1.93 -3.93
C LEU A 87 -8.44 -2.86 -4.97
N TRP A 88 -7.81 -2.87 -6.14
CA TRP A 88 -8.09 -3.80 -7.21
C TRP A 88 -6.89 -4.73 -7.39
N VAL A 89 -7.15 -6.03 -7.48
CA VAL A 89 -6.11 -7.05 -7.64
C VAL A 89 -6.48 -7.99 -8.77
N ALA A 90 -5.52 -8.34 -9.62
CA ALA A 90 -5.74 -9.34 -10.67
C ALA A 90 -6.23 -10.68 -10.08
N ALA A 91 -7.27 -11.25 -10.69
CA ALA A 91 -7.92 -12.47 -10.25
C ALA A 91 -6.97 -13.68 -10.25
N GLU A 92 -5.95 -13.66 -11.11
CA GLU A 92 -4.92 -14.69 -11.21
C GLU A 92 -3.75 -14.48 -10.24
N ASN A 93 -3.63 -13.30 -9.61
CA ASN A 93 -2.54 -12.99 -8.70
C ASN A 93 -2.81 -13.50 -7.28
N ALA A 94 -2.85 -14.83 -7.13
CA ALA A 94 -3.11 -15.52 -5.86
C ALA A 94 -2.14 -15.10 -4.75
N ARG A 95 -0.92 -14.71 -5.11
CA ARG A 95 0.09 -14.20 -4.18
C ARG A 95 -0.33 -12.84 -3.60
N ALA A 96 -0.70 -11.88 -4.44
CA ALA A 96 -1.15 -10.57 -3.97
C ALA A 96 -2.44 -10.69 -3.16
N GLN A 97 -3.38 -11.54 -3.58
CA GLN A 97 -4.60 -11.82 -2.83
C GLN A 97 -4.30 -12.31 -1.40
N ARG A 98 -3.35 -13.25 -1.23
CA ARG A 98 -2.92 -13.71 0.10
C ARG A 98 -2.23 -12.63 0.92
N PHE A 99 -1.46 -11.76 0.27
CA PHE A 99 -0.85 -10.60 0.93
C PHE A 99 -1.94 -9.67 1.48
N TYR A 100 -2.89 -9.26 0.64
CA TYR A 100 -3.99 -8.38 1.07
C TYR A 100 -4.91 -9.04 2.10
N ASP A 101 -5.17 -10.34 1.99
CA ASP A 101 -5.97 -11.08 2.97
C ASP A 101 -5.36 -11.04 4.38
N ARG A 102 -4.02 -11.17 4.49
CA ARG A 102 -3.29 -10.98 5.76
C ARG A 102 -3.34 -9.55 6.28
N HIS A 103 -3.44 -8.57 5.39
CA HIS A 103 -3.63 -7.16 5.75
C HIS A 103 -5.09 -6.81 6.09
N GLY A 104 -5.98 -7.81 6.18
CA GLY A 104 -7.38 -7.61 6.59
C GLY A 104 -8.32 -7.21 5.44
N PHE A 105 -7.85 -7.26 4.20
CA PHE A 105 -8.71 -7.05 3.04
C PHE A 105 -9.55 -8.30 2.75
N ARG A 106 -10.79 -8.10 2.30
CA ARG A 106 -11.68 -9.17 1.85
C ARG A 106 -12.24 -8.83 0.48
N ILE A 107 -12.50 -9.86 -0.33
CA ILE A 107 -13.13 -9.68 -1.66
C ILE A 107 -14.54 -9.15 -1.46
N GLU A 108 -14.88 -8.07 -2.16
CA GLU A 108 -16.19 -7.44 -2.08
C GLU A 108 -16.78 -7.21 -3.48
N GLY A 109 -17.11 -8.35 -4.10
CA GLY A 109 -18.09 -8.56 -5.17
C GLY A 109 -17.86 -7.89 -6.53
N ALA A 110 -17.19 -6.74 -6.57
CA ALA A 110 -16.97 -6.01 -7.80
C ALA A 110 -15.76 -6.56 -8.55
N THR A 111 -15.92 -6.65 -9.86
CA THR A 111 -14.87 -7.01 -10.80
C THR A 111 -14.79 -5.99 -11.90
N ARG A 112 -13.61 -5.76 -12.45
CA ARG A 112 -13.42 -4.91 -13.63
C ARG A 112 -12.36 -5.50 -14.56
N MET A 113 -12.36 -5.06 -15.80
CA MET A 113 -11.27 -5.34 -16.73
C MET A 113 -10.29 -4.17 -16.70
N GLN A 114 -9.01 -4.47 -16.46
CA GLN A 114 -7.96 -3.45 -16.52
C GLN A 114 -7.69 -3.10 -17.99
N GLU A 115 -7.82 -1.83 -18.35
CA GLU A 115 -7.87 -1.36 -19.75
C GLU A 115 -6.60 -1.65 -20.57
N VAL A 116 -5.42 -1.59 -19.93
CA VAL A 116 -4.11 -1.74 -20.58
C VAL A 116 -3.69 -3.20 -20.71
N THR A 117 -3.97 -4.02 -19.70
CA THR A 117 -3.48 -5.40 -19.58
C THR A 117 -4.54 -6.43 -19.95
N GLY A 118 -5.83 -6.06 -19.94
CA GLY A 118 -6.93 -7.00 -20.10
C GLY A 118 -7.07 -7.96 -18.92
N ALA A 119 -6.42 -7.71 -17.79
CA ALA A 119 -6.55 -8.55 -16.61
C ALA A 119 -7.93 -8.35 -15.97
N LEU A 120 -8.58 -9.45 -15.59
CA LEU A 120 -9.74 -9.41 -14.69
C LEU A 120 -9.23 -9.02 -13.30
N GLU A 121 -9.70 -7.91 -12.76
CA GLU A 121 -9.40 -7.46 -11.40
C GLU A 121 -10.61 -7.66 -10.49
N MET A 122 -10.35 -8.08 -9.26
CA MET A 122 -11.34 -8.18 -8.19
C MET A 122 -11.10 -7.07 -7.18
N ARG A 123 -12.18 -6.48 -6.67
CA ARG A 123 -12.13 -5.50 -5.59
C ARG A 123 -11.91 -6.19 -4.25
N MET A 124 -10.93 -5.73 -3.50
CA MET A 124 -10.76 -6.09 -2.10
C MET A 124 -10.84 -4.85 -1.21
N VAL A 125 -11.49 -5.00 -0.06
CA VAL A 125 -11.77 -3.90 0.87
C VAL A 125 -11.29 -4.28 2.26
N ARG A 126 -10.53 -3.39 2.89
CA ARG A 126 -10.22 -3.41 4.31
C ARG A 126 -11.04 -2.33 5.00
N ARG A 127 -11.81 -2.71 6.02
CA ARG A 127 -12.50 -1.78 6.92
C ARG A 127 -11.85 -1.90 8.30
N HIS A 128 -11.36 -0.80 8.83
CA HIS A 128 -11.08 -0.68 10.24
C HIS A 128 -12.43 -0.76 10.95
N ARG A 129 -12.60 -1.68 11.90
CA ARG A 129 -13.77 -1.61 12.78
C ARG A 129 -13.73 -0.24 13.44
N ALA A 130 -14.78 0.56 13.26
CA ALA A 130 -15.01 1.64 14.20
C ALA A 130 -14.97 1.01 15.60
N ALA A 131 -14.10 1.49 16.48
CA ALA A 131 -14.28 1.19 17.89
C ALA A 131 -15.69 1.70 18.21
N ASP A 132 -16.60 0.79 18.52
CA ASP A 132 -17.95 1.13 18.98
C ASP A 132 -17.77 2.21 20.07
N ARG A 133 -18.24 3.43 19.78
CA ARG A 133 -18.35 4.52 20.75
C ARG A 133 -19.77 4.55 21.29
#